data_AF-A0A350QA21-F1
#
_entry.id   AF-A0A350QA21-F1
#
_cell.length_a   1.000
_cell.length_b   1.000
_cell.length_c   1.000
_cell.angle_alpha   90.00
_cell.angle_beta   90.00
_cell.angle_gamma   90.00
#
_symmetry.space_group_name_H-M   'P 1'
#
loop_
_entity.id
_entity.type
_entity.pdbx_description
1 polymer ?
#
loop_
_entity_poly.entity_id
_entity_poly.type
_entity_poly.pdbx_seq_one_letter_code
_entity_poly.pdbx_strand_id
1 'polypeptide(L)'
;MEVEIMRFSALLFAVLCATVAPSLASTAAAQARTSDAEEWQVPRTADGRPDFHGNWTNSTLTPFERREGSGPAYTAEEVAALEQRPVDRFIRGTAPSDPDRPAPTAGTSVGTYNEVYWERGTRVAIVNGEARTSLVTNPANGRVPARTPEAERLVQERRDLRSPFGQYDHPEMRPLGERCIFFGSPSGPPMFPVGAYNSNYLIVQTADYLMIMSEMVHDARIIRIGEPNPMPKSLRPYFGNSWGRWEGDVLVVETTNLSPLQLIRGVPPSEDARVVERFTRVDEETILYEFTVDDPARWTQSWGGQIPINQLHARVYEYACHEGNYSLTGVLSGARYQERMEAQGASDSRRD
;
A
#
# COMPACT_ATOMS: atom_id res chain seq x y z
N MET A 1 48.37 71.43 -16.00
CA MET A 1 48.44 70.00 -15.64
C MET A 1 47.94 69.24 -16.86
N GLU A 2 48.63 69.39 -17.98
CA GLU A 2 49.69 68.49 -18.51
C GLU A 2 49.06 67.19 -19.04
N VAL A 3 48.61 67.19 -20.31
CA VAL A 3 49.36 66.93 -21.58
C VAL A 3 49.63 65.42 -21.71
N GLU A 4 48.82 64.68 -22.47
CA GLU A 4 48.93 64.40 -23.91
C GLU A 4 50.16 63.55 -24.31
N ILE A 5 49.93 62.67 -25.29
CA ILE A 5 50.89 62.08 -26.24
C ILE A 5 51.36 60.64 -26.00
N MET A 6 50.86 59.83 -26.91
CA MET A 6 51.27 58.52 -27.41
C MET A 6 52.67 58.54 -28.06
N ARG A 7 53.50 57.49 -27.88
CA ARG A 7 54.24 56.75 -28.94
C ARG A 7 55.48 55.99 -28.43
N PHE A 8 55.69 54.80 -29.01
CA PHE A 8 56.92 54.15 -29.53
C PHE A 8 56.76 52.63 -29.34
N SER A 9 56.34 51.83 -30.33
CA SER A 9 57.01 51.39 -31.56
C SER A 9 58.32 50.59 -31.35
N ALA A 10 58.19 49.26 -31.53
CA ALA A 10 59.07 48.31 -32.26
C ALA A 10 60.55 48.14 -31.82
N LEU A 11 61.20 46.97 -31.79
CA LEU A 11 61.33 45.93 -32.83
C LEU A 11 62.01 44.65 -32.26
N LEU A 12 61.57 43.49 -32.79
CA LEU A 12 62.30 42.27 -33.22
C LEU A 12 63.39 41.60 -32.35
N PHE A 13 63.26 40.28 -32.17
CA PHE A 13 64.15 39.19 -32.70
C PHE A 13 63.48 37.83 -32.37
N ALA A 14 62.87 37.14 -33.34
CA ALA A 14 63.43 36.05 -34.17
C ALA A 14 63.42 34.63 -33.53
N VAL A 15 62.58 33.77 -34.12
CA VAL A 15 62.76 32.32 -34.42
C VAL A 15 62.90 31.31 -33.26
N LEU A 16 61.91 30.42 -33.09
CA LEU A 16 62.03 28.98 -33.42
C LEU A 16 60.69 28.24 -33.21
N CYS A 17 60.30 27.45 -34.20
CA CYS A 17 59.15 26.53 -34.17
C CYS A 17 59.38 25.35 -33.21
N ALA A 18 58.42 25.06 -32.35
CA ALA A 18 58.16 23.70 -31.86
C ALA A 18 56.67 23.54 -31.52
N THR A 19 56.04 22.59 -32.21
CA THR A 19 54.62 22.21 -32.11
C THR A 19 54.35 21.31 -30.90
N VAL A 20 53.42 21.67 -30.00
CA VAL A 20 52.64 20.71 -29.18
C VAL A 20 51.23 21.27 -28.91
N ALA A 21 50.23 20.43 -29.21
CA ALA A 21 48.76 20.45 -29.13
C ALA A 21 47.96 21.52 -28.31
N PRO A 22 46.74 21.88 -28.76
CA PRO A 22 45.85 22.83 -28.08
C PRO A 22 44.95 22.17 -27.04
N SER A 23 45.00 22.63 -25.79
CA SER A 23 43.94 22.44 -24.80
C SER A 23 42.99 23.64 -24.86
N LEU A 24 41.80 23.41 -25.40
CA LEU A 24 40.69 24.37 -25.46
C LEU A 24 40.22 24.70 -24.04
N ALA A 25 40.52 25.91 -23.57
CA ALA A 25 39.82 26.54 -22.47
C ALA A 25 38.43 26.99 -22.95
N SER A 26 37.37 26.36 -22.46
CA SER A 26 35.99 26.83 -22.64
C SER A 26 35.71 27.97 -21.65
N THR A 27 35.50 29.17 -22.18
CA THR A 27 34.94 30.30 -21.44
C THR A 27 33.40 30.21 -21.41
N ALA A 28 32.89 29.98 -20.21
CA ALA A 28 31.83 30.76 -19.55
C ALA A 28 30.51 31.11 -20.27
N ALA A 29 29.45 30.62 -19.63
CA ALA A 29 28.20 31.32 -19.22
C ALA A 29 27.00 31.38 -20.18
N ALA A 30 25.82 31.19 -19.54
CA ALA A 30 24.44 31.24 -20.04
C ALA A 30 23.98 29.96 -20.77
N GLN A 31 23.36 28.98 -20.12
CA GLN A 31 22.13 29.09 -19.34
C GLN A 31 22.16 28.08 -18.18
N ALA A 32 22.59 28.52 -17.00
CA ALA A 32 22.12 27.91 -15.77
C ALA A 32 20.64 28.33 -15.65
N ARG A 33 19.72 27.41 -15.96
CA ARG A 33 18.38 27.50 -15.38
C ARG A 33 18.61 27.30 -13.88
N THR A 34 18.65 28.39 -13.15
CA THR A 34 18.39 28.40 -11.71
C THR A 34 16.95 27.90 -11.56
N SER A 35 16.78 26.59 -11.36
CA SER A 35 15.60 26.13 -10.64
C SER A 35 15.84 26.53 -9.19
N ASP A 36 15.28 27.66 -8.79
CA ASP A 36 14.96 27.93 -7.38
C ASP A 36 13.86 26.94 -6.96
N ALA A 37 14.20 25.65 -6.90
CA ALA A 37 13.49 24.73 -6.04
C ALA A 37 14.16 24.90 -4.68
N GLU A 38 13.47 25.55 -3.74
CA GLU A 38 13.88 25.49 -2.34
C GLU A 38 14.17 24.03 -1.99
N GLU A 39 15.33 23.76 -1.41
CA GLU A 39 15.69 22.43 -0.97
C GLU A 39 14.66 22.00 0.07
N TRP A 40 13.85 20.99 -0.28
CA TRP A 40 12.76 20.53 0.56
C TRP A 40 13.27 20.14 1.94
N GLN A 41 12.59 20.64 2.97
CA GLN A 41 12.89 20.32 4.37
C GLN A 41 11.78 19.45 4.95
N VAL A 42 12.17 18.40 5.66
CA VAL A 42 11.25 17.52 6.37
C VAL A 42 10.40 18.35 7.33
N PRO A 43 9.05 18.34 7.20
CA PRO A 43 8.18 19.03 8.15
C PRO A 43 8.33 18.40 9.53
N ARG A 44 8.30 19.24 10.58
CA ARG A 44 8.63 18.83 11.95
C ARG A 44 7.51 19.16 12.93
N THR A 45 7.27 18.24 13.85
CA THR A 45 6.43 18.46 15.03
C THR A 45 7.11 19.41 16.01
N ALA A 46 6.38 19.86 17.03
CA ALA A 46 6.90 20.78 18.06
C ALA A 46 8.10 20.21 18.86
N ASP A 47 8.24 18.89 18.93
CA ASP A 47 9.37 18.18 19.54
C ASP A 47 10.50 17.85 18.54
N GLY A 48 10.44 18.40 17.32
CA GLY A 48 11.50 18.30 16.32
C GLY A 48 11.57 16.97 15.56
N ARG A 49 10.55 16.11 15.68
CA ARG A 49 10.44 14.87 14.92
C ARG A 49 9.77 15.11 13.58
N PRO A 50 10.03 14.27 12.55
CA PRO A 50 9.27 14.28 11.32
C PRO A 50 7.76 14.24 11.60
N ASP A 51 7.02 15.09 10.91
CA ASP A 51 5.58 15.21 11.02
C ASP A 51 4.87 14.27 10.03
N PHE A 52 4.13 13.31 10.59
CA PHE A 52 3.28 12.37 9.85
C PHE A 52 1.78 12.69 9.99
N HIS A 53 1.40 13.75 10.71
CA HIS A 53 0.00 14.13 10.89
C HIS A 53 -0.69 14.36 9.56
N GLY A 54 -1.92 13.84 9.44
CA GLY A 54 -2.79 14.18 8.31
C GLY A 54 -3.57 13.00 7.77
N ASN A 55 -4.18 13.25 6.62
CA ASN A 55 -4.92 12.25 5.86
C ASN A 55 -4.04 11.75 4.73
N TRP A 56 -4.02 10.44 4.53
CA TRP A 56 -3.12 9.77 3.61
C TRP A 56 -3.83 8.65 2.86
N THR A 57 -3.24 8.16 1.77
CA THR A 57 -3.74 7.03 1.00
C THR A 57 -2.60 6.18 0.46
N ASN A 58 -2.74 4.86 0.49
CA ASN A 58 -1.80 3.94 -0.16
C ASN A 58 -2.37 3.35 -1.45
N SER A 59 -3.43 3.95 -2.00
CA SER A 59 -4.02 3.51 -3.26
C SER A 59 -3.01 3.64 -4.41
N THR A 60 -2.84 2.56 -5.16
CA THR A 60 -1.83 2.48 -6.22
C THR A 60 -2.22 1.46 -7.30
N LEU A 61 -1.80 1.74 -8.53
CA LEU A 61 -1.90 0.80 -9.65
C LEU A 61 -0.78 -0.26 -9.63
N THR A 62 0.27 -0.07 -8.83
CA THR A 62 1.39 -1.01 -8.76
C THR A 62 0.92 -2.32 -8.11
N PRO A 63 1.11 -3.47 -8.76
CA PRO A 63 0.72 -4.74 -8.17
C PRO A 63 1.56 -5.07 -6.94
N PHE A 64 1.00 -5.85 -6.02
CA PHE A 64 1.74 -6.23 -4.81
C PHE A 64 3.01 -7.04 -5.14
N GLU A 65 2.89 -8.01 -6.06
CA GLU A 65 4.00 -8.84 -6.52
C GLU A 65 4.32 -8.59 -7.98
N ARG A 66 5.61 -8.70 -8.33
CA ARG A 66 6.09 -8.53 -9.69
C ARG A 66 5.58 -9.65 -10.59
N ARG A 67 5.11 -9.26 -11.77
CA ARG A 67 4.79 -10.22 -12.82
C ARG A 67 6.07 -10.90 -13.31
N GLU A 68 6.01 -12.21 -13.52
CA GLU A 68 7.14 -12.96 -14.07
C GLU A 68 7.59 -12.38 -15.41
N GLY A 69 8.92 -12.31 -15.60
CA GLY A 69 9.54 -11.74 -16.79
C GLY A 69 9.56 -10.20 -16.85
N SER A 70 9.00 -9.49 -15.87
CA SER A 70 9.07 -8.02 -15.80
C SER A 70 10.33 -7.55 -15.09
N GLY A 71 10.88 -6.40 -15.50
CA GLY A 71 11.95 -5.70 -14.79
C GLY A 71 11.48 -5.05 -13.48
N PRO A 72 12.40 -4.47 -12.68
CA PRO A 72 12.06 -3.86 -11.39
C PRO A 72 11.34 -2.51 -11.50
N ALA A 73 11.43 -1.84 -12.65
CA ALA A 73 10.79 -0.56 -12.92
C ALA A 73 10.08 -0.57 -14.29
N TYR A 74 8.96 0.15 -14.37
CA TYR A 74 8.25 0.41 -15.61
C TYR A 74 8.98 1.46 -16.45
N THR A 75 8.87 1.37 -17.78
CA THR A 75 9.25 2.50 -18.67
C THR A 75 8.20 3.60 -18.61
N ALA A 76 8.55 4.80 -19.08
CA ALA A 76 7.61 5.93 -19.13
C ALA A 76 6.36 5.61 -19.97
N GLU A 77 6.53 4.88 -21.07
CA GLU A 77 5.42 4.45 -21.94
C GLU A 77 4.51 3.45 -21.23
N GLU A 78 5.08 2.50 -20.48
CA GLU A 78 4.32 1.54 -19.69
C GLU A 78 3.52 2.23 -18.58
N VAL A 79 4.13 3.20 -17.90
CA VAL A 79 3.44 4.03 -16.88
C VAL A 79 2.27 4.77 -17.52
N ALA A 80 2.50 5.50 -18.62
CA ALA A 80 1.44 6.23 -19.30
C ALA A 80 0.29 5.31 -19.73
N ALA A 81 0.59 4.11 -20.25
CA ALA A 81 -0.41 3.13 -20.62
C ALA A 81 -1.18 2.58 -19.41
N LEU A 82 -0.51 2.37 -18.26
CA LEU A 82 -1.14 1.88 -17.03
C LEU A 82 -2.07 2.94 -16.41
N GLU A 83 -1.62 4.19 -16.34
CA GLU A 83 -2.36 5.29 -15.74
C GLU A 83 -3.54 5.76 -16.61
N GLN A 84 -3.52 5.49 -17.93
CA GLN A 84 -4.67 5.73 -18.80
C GLN A 84 -5.81 4.72 -18.61
N ARG A 85 -5.51 3.47 -18.23
CA ARG A 85 -6.54 2.42 -18.04
C ARG A 85 -7.64 2.76 -17.04
N PRO A 86 -7.35 3.28 -15.82
CA PRO A 86 -8.41 3.67 -14.90
C PRO A 86 -9.27 4.82 -15.45
N VAL A 87 -8.68 5.75 -16.22
CA VAL A 87 -9.44 6.83 -16.89
C VAL A 87 -10.43 6.25 -17.89
N ASP A 88 -9.98 5.36 -18.79
CA ASP A 88 -10.83 4.71 -19.78
C ASP A 88 -11.93 3.85 -19.13
N ARG A 89 -11.59 3.17 -18.02
CA ARG A 89 -12.56 2.40 -17.24
C ARG A 89 -13.61 3.31 -16.62
N PHE A 90 -13.19 4.43 -16.02
CA PHE A 90 -14.09 5.38 -15.40
C PHE A 90 -15.07 5.96 -16.44
N ILE A 91 -14.58 6.42 -17.59
CA ILE A 91 -15.42 6.95 -18.67
C ILE A 91 -16.45 5.91 -19.13
N ARG A 92 -16.03 4.66 -19.35
CA ARG A 92 -16.94 3.58 -19.79
C ARG A 92 -17.93 3.19 -18.69
N GLY A 93 -17.46 3.05 -17.45
CA GLY A 93 -18.23 2.54 -16.32
C GLY A 93 -19.23 3.56 -15.74
N THR A 94 -19.08 4.84 -16.10
CA THR A 94 -19.99 5.92 -15.72
C THR A 94 -20.94 6.34 -16.85
N ALA A 95 -20.81 5.73 -18.02
CA ALA A 95 -21.74 5.97 -19.13
C ALA A 95 -23.17 5.54 -18.76
N PRO A 96 -24.20 6.27 -19.21
CA PRO A 96 -25.59 5.86 -19.00
C PRO A 96 -25.84 4.44 -19.51
N SER A 97 -26.55 3.64 -18.73
CA SER A 97 -27.03 2.35 -19.22
C SER A 97 -28.07 2.56 -20.31
N ASP A 98 -28.04 1.71 -21.34
CA ASP A 98 -29.08 1.64 -22.36
C ASP A 98 -30.44 1.33 -21.70
N PRO A 99 -31.44 2.24 -21.81
CA PRO A 99 -32.76 2.03 -21.22
C PRO A 99 -33.53 0.88 -21.86
N ASP A 100 -33.18 0.50 -23.09
CA ASP A 100 -33.87 -0.54 -23.88
C ASP A 100 -33.17 -1.91 -23.78
N ARG A 101 -32.11 -2.03 -22.97
CA ARG A 101 -31.39 -3.30 -22.80
C ARG A 101 -32.30 -4.38 -22.21
N PRO A 102 -32.22 -5.63 -22.67
CA PRO A 102 -33.00 -6.72 -22.09
C PRO A 102 -32.62 -6.94 -20.62
N ALA A 103 -33.57 -7.48 -19.85
CA ALA A 103 -33.29 -7.90 -18.48
C ALA A 103 -32.13 -8.92 -18.47
N PRO A 104 -31.22 -8.86 -17.46
CA PRO A 104 -30.18 -9.87 -17.31
C PRO A 104 -30.78 -11.27 -17.21
N THR A 105 -30.08 -12.26 -17.76
CA THR A 105 -30.49 -13.67 -17.66
C THR A 105 -30.65 -14.06 -16.19
N ALA A 106 -31.79 -14.66 -15.84
CA ALA A 106 -32.04 -15.11 -14.49
C ALA A 106 -30.91 -16.05 -14.00
N GLY A 107 -30.45 -15.83 -12.76
CA GLY A 107 -29.35 -16.59 -12.16
C GLY A 107 -27.95 -16.13 -12.56
N THR A 108 -27.81 -15.12 -13.42
CA THR A 108 -26.50 -14.51 -13.72
C THR A 108 -26.17 -13.39 -12.73
N SER A 109 -24.87 -13.19 -12.49
CA SER A 109 -24.40 -12.06 -11.69
C SER A 109 -24.64 -10.76 -12.46
N VAL A 110 -25.33 -9.81 -11.82
CA VAL A 110 -25.53 -8.46 -12.35
C VAL A 110 -24.37 -7.50 -12.01
N GLY A 111 -23.29 -8.03 -11.43
CA GLY A 111 -22.17 -7.26 -10.91
C GLY A 111 -22.49 -6.60 -9.56
N THR A 112 -21.55 -5.78 -9.08
CA THR A 112 -21.67 -5.04 -7.81
C THR A 112 -21.10 -3.64 -7.99
N TYR A 113 -21.79 -2.64 -7.44
CA TYR A 113 -21.41 -1.22 -7.41
C TYR A 113 -21.21 -0.57 -8.79
N ASN A 114 -21.61 0.70 -8.91
CA ASN A 114 -21.24 1.52 -10.06
C ASN A 114 -19.74 1.87 -10.02
N GLU A 115 -19.14 2.15 -11.18
CA GLU A 115 -17.70 2.45 -11.26
C GLU A 115 -17.29 3.65 -10.39
N VAL A 116 -18.20 4.59 -10.15
CA VAL A 116 -17.99 5.76 -9.27
C VAL A 116 -17.63 5.43 -7.81
N TYR A 117 -17.92 4.21 -7.34
CA TYR A 117 -17.63 3.80 -5.96
C TYR A 117 -16.28 3.09 -5.82
N TRP A 118 -15.53 2.91 -6.91
CA TRP A 118 -14.24 2.23 -6.87
C TRP A 118 -13.08 3.23 -6.88
N GLU A 119 -12.15 3.09 -5.92
CA GLU A 119 -10.98 3.96 -5.76
C GLU A 119 -9.68 3.14 -5.83
N ARG A 120 -9.46 2.49 -6.98
CA ARG A 120 -8.35 1.53 -7.18
C ARG A 120 -7.00 2.21 -7.43
N GLY A 121 -6.93 3.53 -7.26
CA GLY A 121 -5.77 4.36 -7.55
C GLY A 121 -5.69 4.74 -9.02
N THR A 122 -4.93 5.79 -9.31
CA THR A 122 -4.71 6.31 -10.67
C THR A 122 -3.24 6.41 -11.05
N ARG A 123 -2.34 6.17 -10.09
CA ARG A 123 -0.89 6.29 -10.26
C ARG A 123 -0.16 5.02 -9.89
N VAL A 124 0.94 4.75 -10.57
CA VAL A 124 1.91 3.74 -10.14
C VAL A 124 2.72 4.25 -8.94
N ALA A 125 3.20 3.34 -8.10
CA ALA A 125 4.08 3.67 -6.99
C ALA A 125 5.44 4.15 -7.51
N ILE A 126 5.82 5.37 -7.13
CA ILE A 126 7.16 5.92 -7.36
C ILE A 126 7.96 5.80 -6.06
N VAL A 127 9.14 5.19 -6.13
CA VAL A 127 10.05 5.10 -4.99
C VAL A 127 11.45 5.46 -5.44
N ASN A 128 12.03 6.52 -4.86
CA ASN A 128 13.32 7.09 -5.25
C ASN A 128 13.38 7.47 -6.74
N GLY A 129 12.30 8.04 -7.27
CA GLY A 129 12.18 8.44 -8.67
C GLY A 129 11.91 7.31 -9.67
N GLU A 130 11.85 6.06 -9.22
CA GLU A 130 11.60 4.90 -10.09
C GLU A 130 10.15 4.41 -9.96
N ALA A 131 9.46 4.22 -11.09
CA ALA A 131 8.13 3.62 -11.15
C ALA A 131 8.20 2.11 -10.93
N ARG A 132 7.83 1.64 -9.74
CA ARG A 132 8.00 0.24 -9.34
C ARG A 132 6.99 -0.68 -10.02
N THR A 133 7.46 -1.85 -10.46
CA THR A 133 6.60 -2.93 -10.99
C THR A 133 6.03 -3.85 -9.92
N SER A 134 6.40 -3.66 -8.66
CA SER A 134 5.92 -4.41 -7.51
C SER A 134 6.06 -3.60 -6.21
N LEU A 135 5.18 -3.83 -5.25
CA LEU A 135 5.32 -3.28 -3.89
C LEU A 135 6.27 -4.12 -3.03
N VAL A 136 6.34 -5.43 -3.27
CA VAL A 136 7.40 -6.28 -2.71
C VAL A 136 8.72 -5.94 -3.38
N THR A 137 9.75 -5.69 -2.57
CA THR A 137 11.11 -5.33 -3.03
C THR A 137 12.17 -6.31 -2.55
N ASN A 138 11.90 -7.03 -1.46
CA ASN A 138 12.73 -8.10 -0.95
C ASN A 138 11.88 -9.39 -0.80
N PRO A 139 12.24 -10.51 -1.45
CA PRO A 139 13.40 -10.73 -2.31
C PRO A 139 13.42 -9.88 -3.58
N ALA A 140 14.61 -9.73 -4.18
CA ALA A 140 14.84 -8.85 -5.34
C ALA A 140 13.98 -9.21 -6.57
N ASN A 141 13.42 -10.42 -6.64
CA ASN A 141 12.45 -10.81 -7.67
C ASN A 141 11.08 -10.11 -7.51
N GLY A 142 10.86 -9.39 -6.42
CA GLY A 142 9.65 -8.62 -6.14
C GLY A 142 8.43 -9.48 -5.83
N ARG A 143 8.62 -10.68 -5.29
CA ARG A 143 7.55 -11.64 -5.00
C ARG A 143 7.62 -12.13 -3.57
N VAL A 144 6.48 -12.46 -2.98
CA VAL A 144 6.45 -13.04 -1.64
C VAL A 144 7.13 -14.42 -1.71
N PRO A 145 8.02 -14.77 -0.76
CA PRO A 145 8.65 -16.09 -0.74
C PRO A 145 7.63 -17.23 -0.67
N ALA A 146 8.10 -18.42 -1.03
CA ALA A 146 7.33 -19.63 -0.81
C ALA A 146 7.00 -19.81 0.68
N ARG A 147 5.82 -20.38 0.93
CA ARG A 147 5.42 -20.81 2.28
C ARG A 147 6.25 -22.02 2.69
N THR A 148 6.48 -22.18 3.99
CA THR A 148 7.03 -23.44 4.52
C THR A 148 6.01 -24.57 4.40
N PRO A 149 6.43 -25.85 4.41
CA PRO A 149 5.50 -26.98 4.48
C PRO A 149 4.56 -26.91 5.70
N GLU A 150 5.03 -26.35 6.82
CA GLU A 150 4.20 -26.12 8.01
C GLU A 150 3.09 -25.11 7.73
N ALA A 151 3.41 -23.98 7.09
CA ALA A 151 2.41 -22.98 6.72
C ALA A 151 1.39 -23.52 5.71
N GLU A 152 1.84 -24.29 4.72
CA GLU A 152 0.93 -24.95 3.76
C GLU A 152 -0.04 -25.89 4.49
N ARG A 153 0.48 -26.73 5.40
CA ARG A 153 -0.35 -27.62 6.21
C ARG A 153 -1.36 -26.86 7.05
N LEU A 154 -0.99 -25.75 7.68
CA LEU A 154 -1.91 -24.94 8.49
C LEU A 154 -3.00 -24.24 7.68
N VAL A 155 -2.68 -23.79 6.47
CA VAL A 155 -3.69 -23.24 5.55
C VAL A 155 -4.67 -24.32 5.13
N GLN A 156 -4.15 -25.52 4.82
CA GLN A 156 -5.00 -26.66 4.47
C GLN A 156 -5.87 -27.11 5.65
N GLU A 157 -5.31 -27.22 6.86
CA GLU A 157 -6.05 -27.57 8.09
C GLU A 157 -7.20 -26.59 8.36
N ARG A 158 -6.96 -25.28 8.22
CA ARG A 158 -8.04 -24.28 8.35
C ARG A 158 -9.15 -24.47 7.31
N ARG A 159 -8.78 -24.82 6.08
CA ARG A 159 -9.76 -25.11 5.01
C ARG A 159 -10.55 -26.37 5.36
N ASP A 160 -9.88 -27.41 5.82
CA ASP A 160 -10.49 -28.69 6.16
C ASP A 160 -11.43 -28.57 7.35
N LEU A 161 -11.06 -27.83 8.40
CA LEU A 161 -11.93 -27.52 9.54
C LEU A 161 -13.22 -26.80 9.15
N ARG A 162 -13.18 -26.00 8.07
CA ARG A 162 -14.34 -25.27 7.56
C ARG A 162 -15.16 -26.06 6.53
N SER A 163 -14.58 -27.10 5.94
CA SER A 163 -15.19 -27.87 4.85
C SER A 163 -16.51 -28.59 5.19
N PRO A 164 -16.78 -29.05 6.44
CA PRO A 164 -18.06 -29.67 6.77
C PRO A 164 -19.23 -28.69 6.80
N PHE A 165 -18.97 -27.38 6.81
CA PHE A 165 -19.98 -26.35 6.90
C PHE A 165 -20.17 -25.66 5.54
N GLY A 166 -21.42 -25.49 5.14
CA GLY A 166 -21.80 -24.59 4.06
C GLY A 166 -21.40 -23.15 4.37
N GLN A 167 -21.23 -22.34 3.32
CA GLN A 167 -20.80 -20.93 3.46
C GLN A 167 -21.76 -20.06 4.28
N TYR A 168 -23.00 -20.53 4.47
CA TYR A 168 -24.10 -19.81 5.10
C TYR A 168 -24.74 -20.61 6.25
N ASP A 169 -24.06 -21.62 6.78
CA ASP A 169 -24.57 -22.45 7.88
C ASP A 169 -24.36 -21.82 9.25
N HIS A 170 -23.32 -21.01 9.40
CA HIS A 170 -23.01 -20.32 10.67
C HIS A 170 -22.47 -18.92 10.39
N PRO A 171 -22.78 -17.90 11.22
CA PRO A 171 -22.22 -16.56 11.07
C PRO A 171 -20.68 -16.54 11.08
N GLU A 172 -20.02 -17.47 11.77
CA GLU A 172 -18.55 -17.58 11.77
C GLU A 172 -17.97 -18.14 10.47
N MET A 173 -18.82 -18.68 9.58
CA MET A 173 -18.41 -18.99 8.21
C MET A 173 -18.23 -17.74 7.35
N ARG A 174 -18.63 -16.57 7.84
CA ARG A 174 -18.39 -15.29 7.17
C ARG A 174 -17.05 -14.68 7.62
N PRO A 175 -16.29 -14.05 6.70
CA PRO A 175 -15.05 -13.35 7.04
C PRO A 175 -15.23 -12.27 8.12
N LEU A 176 -14.15 -11.97 8.84
CA LEU A 176 -14.16 -11.02 9.95
C LEU A 176 -14.48 -9.59 9.51
N GLY A 177 -14.07 -9.21 8.28
CA GLY A 177 -14.43 -7.93 7.67
C GLY A 177 -15.93 -7.81 7.35
N GLU A 178 -16.58 -8.87 6.89
CA GLU A 178 -18.03 -8.87 6.65
C GLU A 178 -18.83 -8.82 7.96
N ARG A 179 -18.23 -9.33 9.03
CA ARG A 179 -18.75 -9.24 10.40
C ARG A 179 -18.37 -7.92 11.09
N CYS A 180 -17.65 -7.02 10.41
CA CYS A 180 -17.22 -5.72 10.92
C CYS A 180 -16.35 -5.78 12.18
N ILE A 181 -15.60 -6.87 12.37
CA ILE A 181 -14.76 -7.06 13.56
C ILE A 181 -13.38 -6.44 13.35
N PHE A 182 -12.71 -6.81 12.26
CA PHE A 182 -11.45 -6.21 11.80
C PHE A 182 -11.23 -6.57 10.33
N PHE A 183 -10.50 -5.74 9.57
CA PHE A 183 -10.19 -6.01 8.15
C PHE A 183 -8.73 -6.40 7.90
N GLY A 184 -7.86 -6.20 8.88
CA GLY A 184 -6.57 -6.88 8.99
C GLY A 184 -5.48 -6.07 8.33
N SER A 185 -4.95 -6.56 7.21
CA SER A 185 -3.77 -5.97 6.58
C SER A 185 -3.91 -4.52 6.11
N PRO A 186 -5.07 -3.91 5.81
CA PRO A 186 -5.10 -2.48 5.49
C PRO A 186 -4.60 -1.60 6.63
N SER A 187 -4.96 -1.92 7.87
CA SER A 187 -4.52 -1.24 9.09
C SER A 187 -3.17 -1.75 9.61
N GLY A 188 -2.78 -2.93 9.11
CA GLY A 188 -1.50 -3.57 9.38
C GLY A 188 -1.34 -4.05 10.82
N PRO A 189 -0.15 -4.56 11.16
CA PRO A 189 1.02 -4.70 10.30
C PRO A 189 1.05 -5.99 9.42
N PRO A 190 1.68 -5.94 8.24
CA PRO A 190 2.00 -4.74 7.47
C PRO A 190 0.74 -4.12 6.84
N MET A 191 0.80 -2.83 6.54
CA MET A 191 -0.26 -2.04 5.90
C MET A 191 -0.27 -2.27 4.38
N PHE A 192 -1.15 -3.13 3.88
CA PHE A 192 -1.27 -3.43 2.45
C PHE A 192 -2.41 -2.62 1.80
N PRO A 193 -2.24 -2.13 0.56
CA PRO A 193 -3.34 -1.51 -0.18
C PRO A 193 -4.50 -2.49 -0.36
N VAL A 194 -5.73 -2.01 -0.16
CA VAL A 194 -6.95 -2.80 -0.34
C VAL A 194 -7.13 -3.18 -1.82
N GLY A 195 -6.68 -2.31 -2.74
CA GLY A 195 -6.81 -2.48 -4.19
C GLY A 195 -8.23 -2.27 -4.72
N ALA A 196 -9.12 -1.69 -3.89
CA ALA A 196 -10.53 -1.51 -4.17
C ALA A 196 -10.97 -0.07 -3.88
N TYR A 197 -11.46 0.20 -2.68
CA TYR A 197 -11.90 1.50 -2.16
C TYR A 197 -11.45 1.63 -0.70
N ASN A 198 -11.61 2.82 -0.11
CA ASN A 198 -11.33 3.09 1.30
C ASN A 198 -9.90 2.72 1.74
N SER A 199 -8.94 3.03 0.88
CA SER A 199 -7.49 2.78 1.12
C SER A 199 -6.82 3.98 1.79
N ASN A 200 -7.57 4.70 2.62
CA ASN A 200 -7.17 5.95 3.23
C ASN A 200 -6.86 5.77 4.72
N TYR A 201 -6.05 6.68 5.26
CA TYR A 201 -5.60 6.69 6.64
C TYR A 201 -5.75 8.09 7.24
N LEU A 202 -6.16 8.15 8.50
CA LEU A 202 -5.92 9.31 9.35
C LEU A 202 -4.77 8.96 10.30
N ILE A 203 -3.71 9.77 10.27
CA ILE A 203 -2.57 9.63 11.18
C ILE A 203 -2.60 10.77 12.19
N VAL A 204 -2.56 10.39 13.47
CA VAL A 204 -2.41 11.32 14.60
C VAL A 204 -1.15 10.95 15.36
N GLN A 205 -0.22 11.90 15.41
CA GLN A 205 1.05 11.75 16.11
C GLN A 205 1.05 12.56 17.42
N THR A 206 1.79 12.07 18.39
CA THR A 206 2.17 12.81 19.61
C THR A 206 3.63 12.48 19.89
N ALA A 207 4.21 13.08 20.91
CA ALA A 207 5.58 12.72 21.34
C ALA A 207 5.71 11.21 21.66
N ASP A 208 4.65 10.61 22.21
CA ASP A 208 4.68 9.25 22.77
C ASP A 208 3.89 8.21 21.95
N TYR A 209 3.14 8.63 20.92
CA TYR A 209 2.26 7.73 20.16
C TYR A 209 2.15 8.13 18.69
N LEU A 210 2.03 7.12 17.82
CA LEU A 210 1.51 7.24 16.48
C LEU A 210 0.22 6.41 16.39
N MET A 211 -0.92 7.06 16.19
CA MET A 211 -2.18 6.39 15.90
C MET A 211 -2.42 6.42 14.40
N ILE A 212 -2.73 5.26 13.83
CA ILE A 212 -3.10 5.09 12.42
C ILE A 212 -4.51 4.51 12.40
N MET A 213 -5.46 5.30 11.92
CA MET A 213 -6.84 4.85 11.68
C MET A 213 -7.01 4.56 10.20
N SER A 214 -7.34 3.32 9.85
CA SER A 214 -7.71 2.97 8.47
C SER A 214 -9.17 3.30 8.23
N GLU A 215 -9.48 3.88 7.07
CA GLU A 215 -10.87 4.11 6.65
C GLU A 215 -11.64 2.79 6.51
N MET A 216 -10.99 1.70 6.11
CA MET A 216 -11.67 0.43 5.95
C MET A 216 -12.11 -0.14 7.32
N VAL A 217 -13.41 -0.35 7.47
CA VAL A 217 -14.07 -0.87 8.68
C VAL A 217 -14.13 0.10 9.86
N HIS A 218 -13.06 0.28 10.64
CA HIS A 218 -12.94 1.24 11.78
C HIS A 218 -11.62 1.06 12.56
N ASP A 219 -10.66 0.34 11.98
CA ASP A 219 -9.50 -0.17 12.68
C ASP A 219 -8.54 0.97 13.08
N ALA A 220 -8.32 1.17 14.37
CA ALA A 220 -7.35 2.12 14.92
C ALA A 220 -6.15 1.40 15.56
N ARG A 221 -4.98 1.50 14.93
CA ARG A 221 -3.73 0.94 15.44
C ARG A 221 -2.98 1.99 16.23
N ILE A 222 -2.63 1.69 17.47
CA ILE A 222 -1.90 2.58 18.38
C ILE A 222 -0.48 2.05 18.55
N ILE A 223 0.50 2.82 18.08
CA ILE A 223 1.93 2.52 18.21
C ILE A 223 2.50 3.40 19.30
N ARG A 224 3.08 2.80 20.35
CA ARG A 224 3.77 3.53 21.43
C ARG A 224 5.17 3.89 21.00
N ILE A 225 5.61 5.12 21.18
CA ILE A 225 6.97 5.57 20.86
C ILE A 225 7.78 5.61 22.16
N GLY A 226 8.93 4.93 22.18
CA GLY A 226 9.82 4.86 23.34
C GLY A 226 10.26 3.44 23.66
N GLU A 227 10.49 3.19 24.95
CA GLU A 227 10.98 1.88 25.41
C GLU A 227 9.96 0.76 25.15
N PRO A 228 10.40 -0.38 24.57
CA PRO A 228 9.53 -1.53 24.40
C PRO A 228 9.01 -2.06 25.74
N ASN A 229 7.71 -2.36 25.82
CA ASN A 229 7.14 -3.11 26.95
C ASN A 229 6.54 -4.44 26.44
N PRO A 230 7.33 -5.54 26.44
CA PRO A 230 6.90 -6.82 25.93
C PRO A 230 5.63 -7.34 26.61
N MET A 231 4.73 -7.94 25.83
CA MET A 231 3.54 -8.60 26.36
C MET A 231 3.82 -10.10 26.57
N PRO A 232 3.16 -10.76 27.55
CA PRO A 232 3.19 -12.21 27.66
C PRO A 232 2.77 -12.85 26.33
N LYS A 233 3.45 -13.93 25.91
CA LYS A 233 3.19 -14.57 24.60
C LYS A 233 1.74 -15.04 24.39
N SER A 234 1.02 -15.30 25.48
CA SER A 234 -0.40 -15.67 25.49
C SER A 234 -1.35 -14.51 25.15
N LEU A 235 -0.92 -13.26 25.33
CA LEU A 235 -1.70 -12.08 24.98
C LEU A 235 -1.40 -11.67 23.55
N ARG A 236 -2.40 -11.76 22.67
CA ARG A 236 -2.28 -11.46 21.22
C ARG A 236 -3.40 -10.55 20.73
N PRO A 237 -3.27 -9.22 20.91
CA PRO A 237 -4.23 -8.26 20.37
C PRO A 237 -4.37 -8.40 18.85
N TYR A 238 -5.49 -7.92 18.28
CA TYR A 238 -5.75 -8.04 16.84
C TYR A 238 -4.64 -7.49 15.96
N PHE A 239 -4.01 -6.37 16.35
CA PHE A 239 -2.90 -5.73 15.63
C PHE A 239 -1.52 -6.00 16.25
N GLY A 240 -1.44 -6.96 17.17
CA GLY A 240 -0.23 -7.26 17.93
C GLY A 240 0.15 -6.17 18.93
N ASN A 241 1.42 -6.16 19.29
CA ASN A 241 2.02 -5.24 20.26
C ASN A 241 3.12 -4.42 19.58
N SER A 242 2.83 -3.16 19.24
CA SER A 242 3.71 -2.29 18.43
C SER A 242 4.47 -1.25 19.25
N TRP A 243 5.77 -1.10 18.98
CA TRP A 243 6.67 -0.13 19.60
C TRP A 243 7.47 0.61 18.54
N GLY A 244 7.46 1.94 18.61
CA GLY A 244 8.17 2.85 17.73
C GLY A 244 9.41 3.42 18.40
N ARG A 245 10.47 3.62 17.61
CA ARG A 245 11.67 4.35 18.03
C ARG A 245 12.24 5.12 16.84
N TRP A 246 12.85 6.27 17.12
CA TRP A 246 13.42 7.12 16.09
C TRP A 246 14.86 6.72 15.75
N GLU A 247 15.14 6.58 14.45
CA GLU A 247 16.49 6.50 13.86
C GLU A 247 16.70 7.73 12.98
N GLY A 248 17.24 8.81 13.55
CA GLY A 248 17.24 10.10 12.87
C GLY A 248 15.80 10.53 12.54
N ASP A 249 15.51 10.65 11.25
CA ASP A 249 14.21 11.05 10.70
C ASP A 249 13.31 9.86 10.29
N VAL A 250 13.66 8.65 10.69
CA VAL A 250 12.87 7.46 10.43
C VAL A 250 12.21 6.98 11.72
N LEU A 251 10.89 6.82 11.70
CA LEU A 251 10.20 6.10 12.76
C LEU A 251 10.24 4.61 12.44
N VAL A 252 10.97 3.84 13.23
CA VAL A 252 11.05 2.38 13.11
C VAL A 252 10.09 1.76 14.10
N VAL A 253 9.15 0.98 13.61
CA VAL A 253 8.12 0.32 14.40
C VAL A 253 8.33 -1.18 14.36
N GLU A 254 8.41 -1.80 15.53
CA GLU A 254 8.46 -3.25 15.67
C GLU A 254 7.16 -3.75 16.27
N THR A 255 6.60 -4.80 15.67
CA THR A 255 5.41 -5.46 16.18
C THR A 255 5.64 -6.94 16.41
N THR A 256 5.27 -7.40 17.61
CA THR A 256 5.25 -8.80 18.04
C THR A 256 3.84 -9.19 18.52
N ASN A 257 3.67 -10.39 19.05
CA ASN A 257 2.39 -10.86 19.63
C ASN A 257 1.21 -10.78 18.62
N LEU A 258 1.48 -10.96 17.33
CA LEU A 258 0.46 -10.87 16.28
C LEU A 258 -0.62 -11.93 16.50
N SER A 259 -1.88 -11.51 16.35
CA SER A 259 -3.02 -12.43 16.43
C SER A 259 -2.97 -13.43 15.26
N PRO A 260 -3.26 -14.73 15.48
CA PRO A 260 -3.38 -15.70 14.39
C PRO A 260 -4.53 -15.37 13.43
N LEU A 261 -5.43 -14.46 13.80
CA LEU A 261 -6.49 -13.96 12.94
C LEU A 261 -5.96 -12.93 11.93
N GLN A 262 -4.84 -12.27 12.21
CA GLN A 262 -4.19 -11.30 11.31
C GLN A 262 -3.42 -12.02 10.21
N LEU A 263 -4.14 -12.56 9.23
CA LEU A 263 -3.54 -13.32 8.14
C LEU A 263 -2.61 -12.45 7.30
N ILE A 264 -1.32 -12.79 7.26
CA ILE A 264 -0.36 -12.16 6.36
C ILE A 264 -0.36 -12.98 5.07
N ARG A 265 -0.89 -12.39 3.99
CA ARG A 265 -1.01 -13.05 2.68
C ARG A 265 -1.69 -14.44 2.77
N GLY A 266 -2.73 -14.53 3.61
CA GLY A 266 -3.53 -15.74 3.83
C GLY A 266 -2.93 -16.74 4.82
N VAL A 267 -1.78 -16.45 5.43
CA VAL A 267 -1.10 -17.32 6.39
C VAL A 267 -1.18 -16.68 7.79
N PRO A 268 -1.59 -17.42 8.83
CA PRO A 268 -1.51 -16.93 10.20
C PRO A 268 -0.05 -16.74 10.62
N PRO A 269 0.29 -15.63 11.29
CA PRO A 269 1.61 -15.46 11.88
C PRO A 269 1.89 -16.57 12.91
N SER A 270 3.15 -16.98 13.00
CA SER A 270 3.62 -17.86 14.08
C SER A 270 3.68 -17.13 15.42
N GLU A 271 4.00 -17.88 16.48
CA GLU A 271 4.13 -17.31 17.81
C GLU A 271 5.27 -16.29 17.91
N ASP A 272 6.35 -16.53 17.18
CA ASP A 272 7.56 -15.71 17.18
C ASP A 272 7.64 -14.77 15.96
N ALA A 273 6.54 -14.63 15.22
CA ALA A 273 6.45 -13.70 14.09
C ALA A 273 6.69 -12.25 14.53
N ARG A 274 7.51 -11.56 13.74
CA ARG A 274 7.85 -10.15 13.94
C ARG A 274 7.65 -9.39 12.63
N VAL A 275 7.06 -8.20 12.73
CA VAL A 275 6.99 -7.25 11.62
C VAL A 275 7.73 -5.99 12.01
N VAL A 276 8.66 -5.56 11.16
CA VAL A 276 9.39 -4.29 11.30
C VAL A 276 8.93 -3.36 10.20
N GLU A 277 8.51 -2.16 10.56
CA GLU A 277 8.04 -1.13 9.66
C GLU A 277 8.90 0.12 9.80
N ARG A 278 9.05 0.89 8.72
CA ARG A 278 9.80 2.15 8.70
C ARG A 278 8.94 3.21 8.02
N PHE A 279 8.80 4.36 8.66
CA PHE A 279 8.07 5.50 8.14
C PHE A 279 9.05 6.65 7.93
N THR A 280 9.12 7.15 6.70
CA THR A 280 10.04 8.23 6.32
C THR A 280 9.29 9.25 5.47
N ARG A 281 9.35 10.54 5.82
CA ARG A 281 8.93 11.61 4.89
C ARG A 281 10.00 11.71 3.81
N VAL A 282 9.61 11.56 2.55
CA VAL A 282 10.55 11.60 1.41
C VAL A 282 10.38 12.81 0.52
N ASP A 283 9.23 13.48 0.63
CA ASP A 283 8.92 14.77 0.00
C ASP A 283 7.70 15.41 0.69
N GLU A 284 7.16 16.51 0.14
CA GLU A 284 6.02 17.26 0.69
C GLU A 284 4.74 16.43 0.82
N GLU A 285 4.55 15.39 0.01
CA GLU A 285 3.27 14.68 -0.10
C GLU A 285 3.39 13.17 0.09
N THR A 286 4.58 12.65 0.39
CA THR A 286 4.80 11.19 0.47
C THR A 286 5.45 10.76 1.78
N ILE A 287 4.82 9.80 2.46
CA ILE A 287 5.46 8.94 3.45
C ILE A 287 5.88 7.66 2.74
N LEU A 288 7.18 7.38 2.68
CA LEU A 288 7.64 6.05 2.28
C LEU A 288 7.45 5.11 3.47
N TYR A 289 6.51 4.18 3.32
CA TYR A 289 6.30 3.08 4.26
C TYR A 289 7.04 1.85 3.76
N GLU A 290 7.96 1.35 4.58
CA GLU A 290 8.69 0.11 4.33
C GLU A 290 8.30 -0.92 5.38
N PHE A 291 8.25 -2.20 4.99
CA PHE A 291 7.97 -3.27 5.93
C PHE A 291 8.86 -4.49 5.67
N THR A 292 9.11 -5.24 6.74
CA THR A 292 9.78 -6.54 6.72
C THR A 292 9.00 -7.49 7.61
N VAL A 293 8.62 -8.63 7.05
CA VAL A 293 8.03 -9.77 7.77
C VAL A 293 9.12 -10.77 8.07
N ASP A 294 9.35 -11.07 9.34
CA ASP A 294 10.25 -12.10 9.84
C ASP A 294 9.43 -13.19 10.54
N ASP A 295 9.26 -14.31 9.85
CA ASP A 295 8.53 -15.47 10.35
C ASP A 295 9.01 -16.74 9.64
N PRO A 296 10.15 -17.32 10.05
CA PRO A 296 10.77 -18.47 9.39
C PRO A 296 9.93 -19.74 9.53
N ALA A 297 8.96 -19.78 10.45
CA ALA A 297 7.99 -20.88 10.54
C ALA A 297 6.92 -20.79 9.43
N ARG A 298 6.76 -19.63 8.78
CA ARG A 298 5.74 -19.41 7.74
C ARG A 298 6.30 -19.19 6.35
N TRP A 299 7.47 -18.57 6.23
CA TRP A 299 8.08 -18.21 4.96
C TRP A 299 9.49 -18.80 4.85
N THR A 300 9.92 -19.16 3.64
CA THR A 300 11.27 -19.70 3.41
C THR A 300 12.40 -18.70 3.65
N GLN A 301 12.08 -17.40 3.72
CA GLN A 301 12.98 -16.31 4.11
C GLN A 301 12.15 -15.10 4.57
N SER A 302 12.80 -14.18 5.30
CA SER A 302 12.22 -12.87 5.58
C SER A 302 12.02 -12.09 4.27
N TRP A 303 10.95 -11.30 4.21
CA TRP A 303 10.58 -10.56 3.01
C TRP A 303 9.96 -9.22 3.35
N GLY A 304 9.95 -8.31 2.39
CA GLY A 304 9.55 -6.94 2.64
C GLY A 304 9.23 -6.17 1.37
N GLY A 305 8.71 -4.98 1.57
CA GLY A 305 8.26 -4.12 0.48
C GLY A 305 8.29 -2.65 0.85
N GLN A 306 8.04 -1.84 -0.16
CA GLN A 306 7.99 -0.39 -0.09
C GLN A 306 6.68 0.08 -0.70
N ILE A 307 5.93 0.88 0.04
CA ILE A 307 4.62 1.38 -0.36
C ILE A 307 4.62 2.89 -0.09
N PRO A 308 4.59 3.72 -1.15
CA PRO A 308 4.32 5.14 -0.99
C PRO A 308 2.92 5.34 -0.41
N ILE A 309 2.85 6.08 0.68
CA ILE A 309 1.63 6.56 1.29
C ILE A 309 1.56 8.06 0.95
N ASN A 310 0.66 8.41 0.03
CA ASN A 310 0.55 9.75 -0.52
C ASN A 310 -0.46 10.58 0.27
N GLN A 311 -0.26 11.88 0.32
CA GLN A 311 -1.15 12.80 1.01
C GLN A 311 -2.53 12.79 0.37
N LEU A 312 -3.56 12.71 1.21
CA LEU A 312 -4.96 12.80 0.79
C LEU A 312 -5.48 14.20 1.10
N HIS A 313 -5.69 15.00 0.06
CA HIS A 313 -6.27 16.35 0.15
C HIS A 313 -7.80 16.34 0.32
N ALA A 314 -8.29 15.42 1.17
CA ALA A 314 -9.69 15.24 1.50
C ALA A 314 -9.82 14.77 2.96
N ARG A 315 -11.04 14.71 3.48
CA ARG A 315 -11.31 14.12 4.79
C ARG A 315 -11.52 12.63 4.65
N VAL A 316 -10.98 11.87 5.60
CA VAL A 316 -11.35 10.47 5.81
C VAL A 316 -12.72 10.46 6.49
N TYR A 317 -13.67 9.72 5.93
CA TYR A 317 -15.02 9.58 6.49
C TYR A 317 -15.13 8.32 7.34
N GLU A 318 -16.16 8.28 8.18
CA GLU A 318 -16.48 7.09 8.94
C GLU A 318 -16.93 5.96 8.00
N TYR A 319 -16.39 4.76 8.22
CA TYR A 319 -16.93 3.54 7.66
C TYR A 319 -17.90 2.94 8.68
N ALA A 320 -19.19 3.25 8.55
CA ALA A 320 -20.21 2.79 9.48
C ALA A 320 -20.58 1.30 9.23
N CYS A 321 -19.63 0.38 9.39
CA CYS A 321 -19.75 -1.02 8.96
C CYS A 321 -20.97 -1.73 9.57
N HIS A 322 -21.33 -1.39 10.81
CA HIS A 322 -22.46 -1.98 11.52
C HIS A 322 -23.78 -1.22 11.32
N GLU A 323 -23.75 0.06 10.98
CA GLU A 323 -24.96 0.87 10.88
C GLU A 323 -25.74 0.47 9.61
N GLY A 324 -26.95 -0.06 9.79
CA GLY A 324 -27.76 -0.57 8.68
C GLY A 324 -27.25 -1.88 8.06
N ASN A 325 -26.31 -2.59 8.70
CA ASN A 325 -25.82 -3.86 8.19
C ASN A 325 -26.79 -5.02 8.52
N TYR A 326 -27.77 -5.20 7.64
CA TYR A 326 -28.71 -6.34 7.68
C TYR A 326 -28.23 -7.53 6.84
N SER A 327 -27.07 -7.40 6.17
CA SER A 327 -26.57 -8.36 5.19
C SER A 327 -26.37 -9.73 5.79
N LEU A 328 -25.82 -9.82 7.01
CA LEU A 328 -25.58 -11.11 7.65
C LEU A 328 -26.90 -11.87 7.90
N THR A 329 -27.89 -11.21 8.48
CA THR A 329 -29.23 -11.80 8.69
C THR A 329 -29.90 -12.14 7.37
N GLY A 330 -29.81 -11.26 6.36
CA GLY A 330 -30.35 -11.48 5.02
C GLY A 330 -29.75 -12.70 4.33
N VAL A 331 -28.43 -12.82 4.33
CA VAL A 331 -27.70 -13.95 3.72
C VAL A 331 -28.06 -15.27 4.41
N LEU A 332 -28.02 -15.32 5.74
CA LEU A 332 -28.32 -16.55 6.49
C LEU A 332 -29.80 -16.96 6.34
N SER A 333 -30.73 -16.01 6.41
CA SER A 333 -32.16 -16.29 6.21
C SER A 333 -32.48 -16.72 4.78
N GLY A 334 -31.82 -16.14 3.78
CA GLY A 334 -31.90 -16.54 2.37
C GLY A 334 -31.42 -17.97 2.14
N ALA A 335 -30.32 -18.38 2.79
CA ALA A 335 -29.86 -19.77 2.73
C ALA A 335 -30.88 -20.75 3.33
N ARG A 336 -31.46 -20.43 4.50
CA ARG A 336 -32.54 -21.25 5.08
C ARG A 336 -33.78 -21.30 4.20
N TYR A 337 -34.07 -20.25 3.44
CA TYR A 337 -35.14 -20.26 2.46
C TYR A 337 -34.85 -21.22 1.30
N GLN A 338 -33.64 -21.18 0.73
CA GLN A 338 -33.22 -22.09 -0.35
C GLN A 338 -33.32 -23.56 0.08
N GLU A 339 -32.83 -23.90 1.28
CA GLU A 339 -32.94 -25.26 1.82
C GLU A 339 -34.39 -25.75 1.92
N ARG A 340 -35.32 -24.88 2.34
CA ARG A 340 -36.75 -25.23 2.39
C ARG A 340 -37.32 -25.47 0.99
N MET A 341 -36.95 -24.65 0.01
CA MET A 341 -37.42 -24.81 -1.37
C MET A 341 -36.89 -26.10 -2.00
N GLU A 342 -35.62 -26.43 -1.76
CA GLU A 342 -35.00 -27.68 -2.23
C GLU A 342 -35.66 -28.91 -1.58
N ALA A 343 -35.93 -28.86 -0.28
CA ALA A 343 -36.62 -29.94 0.43
C ALA A 343 -38.05 -30.17 -0.09
N GLN A 344 -38.77 -29.11 -0.44
CA GLN A 344 -40.12 -29.18 -1.03
C GLN A 344 -40.07 -29.74 -2.46
N GLY A 345 -39.20 -29.22 -3.33
CA GLY A 345 -39.04 -29.72 -4.69
C GLY A 345 -38.60 -31.18 -4.77
N ALA A 346 -37.71 -31.61 -3.86
CA ALA A 346 -37.29 -33.01 -3.75
C ALA A 346 -38.36 -33.93 -3.13
N SER A 347 -39.36 -33.37 -2.45
CA SER A 347 -40.55 -34.07 -1.95
C SER A 347 -41.51 -34.35 -3.11
N ASP A 348 -41.74 -33.35 -3.94
CA ASP A 348 -42.68 -33.42 -5.05
C ASP A 348 -42.16 -34.36 -6.16
N SER A 349 -40.86 -34.32 -6.46
CA SER A 349 -40.23 -35.23 -7.44
C SER A 349 -40.14 -36.69 -7.01
N ARG A 350 -40.46 -37.02 -5.74
CA ARG A 350 -40.50 -38.39 -5.21
C ARG A 350 -41.93 -38.96 -5.14
N ARG A 351 -42.93 -38.13 -5.46
CA ARG A 351 -44.36 -38.51 -5.49
C ARG A 351 -44.88 -38.81 -6.89
N ASP A 352 -44.13 -38.44 -7.92
CA ASP A 352 -44.27 -38.90 -9.31
C ASP A 352 -43.38 -40.13 -9.56
#